data_AF-A0A9D2G806-F1
#
_entry.id   AF-A0A9D2G806-F1
#
_cell.length_a   1.000
_cell.length_b   1.000
_cell.length_c   1.000
_cell.angle_alpha   90.00
_cell.angle_beta   90.00
_cell.angle_gamma   90.00
#
_symmetry.space_group_name_H-M   'P 1'
#
loop_
_entity.id
_entity.type
_entity.pdbx_description
1 polymer ?
#
loop_
_entity_poly.entity_id
_entity_poly.type
_entity_poly.pdbx_seq_one_letter_code
_entity_poly.pdbx_strand_id
1 'polypeptide(L)'
;MSRKIRTRFAPSPTGRMHVGNLRTALYAYLIAKHEGGDFILRVEDTDQERFVEGALDIIYRTLEKTGLVHDEGPDKDGGYGPYVQSERNASGIYLKYAKQLVEQGDAYYCFCDKERLESLRTSVSEDGTDIVVYDKHCLGLSREEVEANLAAGKPWVIRLNVPNEGETTFH
;
A
#
# COMPACT_ATOMS: atom_id res chain seq x y z
N MET A 1 3.60 -15.26 -26.67
CA MET A 1 3.52 -13.78 -26.74
C MET A 1 4.42 -13.24 -25.65
N SER A 2 5.37 -12.37 -25.98
CA SER A 2 6.18 -11.67 -24.96
C SER A 2 5.24 -10.86 -24.07
N ARG A 3 5.38 -10.98 -22.75
CA ARG A 3 4.57 -10.23 -21.79
C ARG A 3 5.01 -8.76 -21.85
N LYS A 4 4.12 -7.87 -22.26
CA LYS A 4 4.41 -6.42 -22.34
C LYS A 4 4.89 -5.92 -20.97
N ILE A 5 6.03 -5.22 -20.95
CA ILE A 5 6.60 -4.64 -19.73
C ILE A 5 5.68 -3.51 -19.24
N ARG A 6 5.41 -3.48 -17.94
CA ARG A 6 4.58 -2.47 -17.29
C ARG A 6 5.26 -2.04 -16.01
N THR A 7 5.63 -0.76 -15.91
CA THR A 7 6.25 -0.18 -14.73
C THR A 7 5.34 0.89 -14.14
N ARG A 8 5.53 1.27 -12.89
CA ARG A 8 4.77 2.38 -12.29
C ARG A 8 5.63 3.32 -11.48
N PHE A 9 5.35 4.60 -11.60
CA PHE A 9 5.70 5.62 -10.61
C PHE A 9 4.51 5.82 -9.68
N ALA A 10 4.73 5.58 -8.38
CA ALA A 10 3.68 5.55 -7.37
C ALA A 10 3.97 6.56 -6.23
N PRO A 11 3.89 7.87 -6.50
CA PRO A 11 4.16 8.89 -5.49
C PRO A 11 3.00 9.05 -4.49
N SER A 12 3.34 9.31 -3.24
CA SER A 12 2.38 9.78 -2.23
C SER A 12 2.34 11.31 -2.20
N PRO A 13 1.16 11.95 -2.18
CA PRO A 13 1.00 13.41 -2.16
C PRO A 13 1.22 14.00 -0.75
N THR A 14 2.31 13.61 -0.08
CA THR A 14 2.60 13.99 1.31
C THR A 14 3.61 15.14 1.43
N GLY A 15 3.80 15.91 0.37
CA GLY A 15 4.73 17.05 0.34
C GLY A 15 5.56 17.15 -0.93
N ARG A 16 6.82 17.58 -0.79
CA ARG A 16 7.71 17.89 -1.91
C ARG A 16 8.24 16.62 -2.59
N MET A 17 8.28 16.63 -3.92
CA MET A 17 8.99 15.59 -4.67
C MET A 17 10.50 15.75 -4.48
N HIS A 18 11.15 14.74 -3.92
CA HIS A 18 12.61 14.71 -3.80
C HIS A 18 13.28 14.06 -5.01
N VAL A 19 14.57 14.36 -5.23
CA VAL A 19 15.35 13.86 -6.38
C VAL A 19 15.36 12.33 -6.46
N GLY A 20 15.38 11.65 -5.31
CA GLY A 20 15.25 10.19 -5.26
C GLY A 20 13.97 9.64 -5.90
N ASN A 21 12.82 10.30 -5.69
CA ASN A 21 11.55 9.89 -6.32
C ASN A 21 11.59 10.09 -7.82
N LEU A 22 12.13 11.22 -8.28
CA LEU A 22 12.28 11.50 -9.70
C LEU A 22 13.25 10.51 -10.38
N ARG A 23 14.34 10.12 -9.72
CA ARG A 23 15.26 9.09 -10.22
C ARG A 23 14.54 7.75 -10.40
N THR A 24 13.71 7.33 -9.43
CA THR A 24 12.91 6.11 -9.54
C THR A 24 11.90 6.20 -10.68
N ALA A 25 11.22 7.35 -10.85
CA ALA A 25 10.32 7.59 -11.98
C ALA A 25 11.05 7.47 -13.33
N LEU A 26 12.24 8.08 -13.44
CA LEU A 26 13.08 8.04 -14.63
C LEU A 26 13.48 6.60 -14.97
N TYR A 27 13.92 5.80 -14.00
CA TYR A 27 14.29 4.40 -14.25
C TYR A 27 13.10 3.55 -14.70
N ALA A 28 11.96 3.69 -14.02
CA ALA A 28 10.73 2.99 -14.41
C ALA A 28 10.30 3.38 -15.83
N TYR A 29 10.39 4.67 -16.18
CA TYR A 29 10.08 5.19 -17.51
C TYR A 29 11.02 4.62 -18.57
N LEU A 30 12.34 4.71 -18.35
CA LEU A 30 13.34 4.23 -19.31
C LEU A 30 13.24 2.72 -19.55
N ILE A 31 13.02 1.93 -18.51
CA ILE A 31 12.79 0.48 -18.62
C ILE A 31 11.55 0.21 -19.48
N ALA A 32 10.42 0.87 -19.20
CA ALA A 32 9.21 0.69 -19.98
C ALA A 32 9.42 1.10 -21.44
N LYS A 33 9.99 2.28 -21.71
CA LYS A 33 10.17 2.77 -23.07
C LYS A 33 11.20 1.97 -23.88
N HIS A 34 12.27 1.49 -23.24
CA HIS A 34 13.26 0.63 -23.90
C HIS A 34 12.63 -0.68 -24.40
N GLU A 35 11.70 -1.24 -23.63
CA GLU A 35 11.04 -2.51 -23.91
C GLU A 35 9.71 -2.37 -24.69
N GLY A 36 9.37 -1.16 -25.15
CA GLY A 36 8.07 -0.88 -25.80
C GLY A 36 6.85 -1.10 -24.88
N GLY A 37 7.07 -1.00 -23.57
CA GLY A 37 6.10 -1.19 -22.50
C GLY A 37 5.37 0.09 -22.08
N ASP A 38 4.59 -0.03 -21.00
CA ASP A 38 3.78 1.06 -20.43
C ASP A 38 4.40 1.61 -19.13
N PHE A 39 4.43 2.92 -19.00
CA PHE A 39 4.78 3.65 -17.79
C PHE A 39 3.51 4.23 -17.14
N ILE A 40 3.17 3.73 -15.95
CA ILE A 40 1.94 4.08 -15.24
C ILE A 40 2.20 5.10 -14.12
N LEU A 41 1.36 6.12 -14.00
CA LEU A 41 1.26 6.99 -12.83
C LEU A 41 0.14 6.49 -11.91
N ARG A 42 0.44 6.24 -10.64
CA ARG A 42 -0.58 5.90 -9.62
C ARG A 42 -0.39 6.73 -8.36
N VAL A 43 -1.42 7.41 -7.91
CA VAL A 43 -1.36 8.28 -6.74
C VAL A 43 -1.62 7.47 -5.47
N GLU A 44 -0.64 7.41 -4.58
CA GLU A 44 -0.69 6.64 -3.33
C GLU A 44 -1.09 7.56 -2.15
N ASP A 45 -2.36 7.97 -2.15
CA ASP A 45 -2.96 8.93 -1.20
C ASP A 45 -3.77 8.27 -0.06
N THR A 46 -3.45 7.02 0.30
CA THR A 46 -4.21 6.30 1.34
C THR A 46 -4.03 6.86 2.75
N ASP A 47 -2.93 7.57 3.00
CA ASP A 47 -2.67 8.26 4.25
C ASP A 47 -3.16 9.71 4.17
N GLN A 48 -4.42 9.90 4.54
CA GLN A 48 -5.10 11.19 4.46
C GLN A 48 -4.60 12.19 5.51
N GLU A 49 -4.05 11.74 6.64
CA GLU A 49 -3.48 12.64 7.66
C GLU A 49 -2.22 13.35 7.15
N ARG A 50 -1.47 12.69 6.27
CA ARG A 50 -0.26 13.25 5.64
C ARG A 50 -0.53 13.91 4.28
N PHE A 51 -1.77 13.94 3.81
CA PHE A 51 -2.10 14.54 2.52
C PHE A 51 -1.82 16.05 2.51
N VAL A 52 -1.13 16.52 1.46
CA VAL A 52 -0.82 17.95 1.28
C VAL A 52 -1.54 18.45 0.04
N GLU A 53 -2.41 19.45 0.23
CA GLU A 53 -3.12 20.11 -0.87
C GLU A 53 -2.12 20.68 -1.90
N GLY A 54 -2.43 20.49 -3.19
CA GLY A 54 -1.55 20.90 -4.30
C GLY A 54 -0.33 20.00 -4.52
N ALA A 55 -0.06 18.99 -3.68
CA ALA A 55 1.06 18.06 -3.92
C ALA A 55 0.87 17.25 -5.21
N LEU A 56 -0.37 16.97 -5.60
CA LEU A 56 -0.67 16.30 -6.88
C LEU A 56 -0.28 17.17 -8.09
N ASP A 57 -0.54 18.47 -8.04
CA ASP A 57 -0.14 19.41 -9.12
C ASP A 57 1.38 19.48 -9.25
N ILE A 58 2.10 19.39 -8.13
CA ILE A 58 3.57 19.32 -8.13
C ILE A 58 4.04 18.06 -8.86
N ILE A 59 3.36 16.93 -8.67
CA ILE A 59 3.69 15.67 -9.36
C ILE A 59 3.50 15.83 -10.87
N TYR A 60 2.32 16.30 -11.30
CA TYR A 60 2.02 16.50 -12.72
C TYR A 60 2.98 17.46 -13.40
N ARG A 61 3.20 18.63 -12.80
CA ARG A 61 4.16 19.63 -13.31
C ARG A 61 5.58 19.08 -13.40
N THR A 62 5.97 18.19 -12.49
CA THR A 62 7.32 17.61 -12.52
C THR A 62 7.47 16.61 -13.67
N LEU A 63 6.47 15.75 -13.87
CA LEU A 63 6.44 14.82 -15.01
C LEU A 63 6.45 15.58 -16.34
N GLU A 64 5.65 16.64 -16.45
CA GLU A 64 5.63 17.53 -17.61
C GLU A 64 7.01 18.15 -17.88
N LYS A 65 7.61 18.80 -16.88
CA LYS A 65 8.93 19.47 -17.03
C LYS A 65 10.07 18.52 -17.35
N THR A 66 9.95 17.25 -16.98
CA THR A 66 11.00 16.23 -17.20
C THR A 66 10.75 15.41 -18.45
N GLY A 67 9.61 15.59 -19.12
CA GLY A 67 9.22 14.80 -20.30
C GLY A 67 8.86 13.35 -19.99
N LEU A 68 8.62 13.00 -18.72
CA LEU A 68 8.24 11.66 -18.30
C LEU A 68 6.72 11.46 -18.50
N VAL A 69 6.33 11.19 -19.74
CA VAL A 69 4.92 11.03 -20.10
C VAL A 69 4.42 9.64 -19.72
N HIS A 70 3.47 9.55 -18.80
CA HIS A 70 2.78 8.30 -18.48
C HIS A 70 1.77 7.91 -19.56
N ASP A 71 1.66 6.59 -19.75
CA ASP A 71 0.74 5.93 -20.69
C ASP A 71 -0.60 5.66 -20.02
N GLU A 72 -0.61 5.44 -18.70
CA GLU A 72 -1.81 5.30 -17.87
C GLU A 72 -1.68 6.12 -16.59
N GLY A 73 -2.78 6.68 -16.10
CA GLY A 73 -2.81 7.45 -14.86
C GLY A 73 -4.19 8.05 -14.59
N PRO A 74 -4.34 8.92 -13.57
CA PRO A 74 -5.64 9.50 -13.22
C PRO A 74 -6.31 10.26 -14.38
N ASP A 75 -5.51 10.83 -15.27
CA ASP A 75 -5.91 11.57 -16.48
C ASP A 75 -5.96 10.70 -17.76
N LYS A 76 -5.51 9.44 -17.69
CA LYS A 76 -5.42 8.51 -18.82
C LYS A 76 -5.80 7.10 -18.37
N ASP A 77 -7.08 6.77 -18.44
CA ASP A 77 -7.53 5.43 -18.06
C ASP A 77 -7.04 4.38 -19.08
N GLY A 78 -6.34 3.37 -18.57
CA GLY A 78 -5.90 2.19 -19.33
C GLY A 78 -6.76 0.95 -19.06
N GLY A 79 -7.90 1.09 -18.37
CA GLY A 79 -8.79 -0.01 -18.00
C GLY A 79 -8.47 -0.66 -16.65
N TYR A 80 -7.50 -0.12 -15.90
CA TYR A 80 -7.13 -0.58 -14.56
C TYR A 80 -7.43 0.44 -13.46
N GLY A 81 -8.12 1.53 -13.82
CA GLY A 81 -8.52 2.57 -12.91
C GLY A 81 -9.43 2.07 -11.77
N PRO A 82 -9.71 2.94 -10.78
CA PRO A 82 -9.12 4.26 -10.61
C PRO A 82 -7.61 4.23 -10.32
N TYR A 83 -6.87 5.26 -10.74
CA TYR A 83 -5.40 5.38 -10.51
C TYR A 83 -5.06 6.23 -9.28
N VAL A 84 -6.07 6.68 -8.53
CA VAL A 84 -5.94 7.32 -7.22
C VAL A 84 -6.41 6.31 -6.16
N GLN A 85 -5.59 6.03 -5.16
CA GLN A 85 -5.90 4.93 -4.23
C GLN A 85 -7.08 5.22 -3.30
N SER A 86 -7.30 6.47 -2.89
CA SER A 86 -8.49 6.84 -2.10
C SER A 86 -9.79 6.52 -2.85
N GLU A 87 -9.85 6.74 -4.16
CA GLU A 87 -10.99 6.38 -5.01
C GLU A 87 -11.18 4.85 -5.10
N ARG A 88 -10.07 4.10 -5.18
CA ARG A 88 -10.12 2.62 -5.13
C ARG A 88 -10.64 2.13 -3.79
N ASN A 89 -10.25 2.77 -2.70
CA ASN A 89 -10.76 2.47 -1.36
C ASN A 89 -12.26 2.75 -1.28
N ALA A 90 -12.70 3.92 -1.74
CA ALA A 90 -14.12 4.31 -1.76
C ALA A 90 -14.98 3.36 -2.60
N SER A 91 -14.44 2.80 -3.69
CA SER A 91 -15.13 1.79 -4.51
C SER A 91 -15.20 0.39 -3.86
N GLY A 92 -14.55 0.18 -2.71
CA GLY A 92 -14.56 -1.09 -1.98
C GLY A 92 -13.59 -2.16 -2.52
N ILE A 93 -12.74 -1.83 -3.51
CA ILE A 93 -11.79 -2.78 -4.11
C ILE A 93 -10.88 -3.41 -3.05
N TYR A 94 -10.30 -2.59 -2.17
CA TYR A 94 -9.35 -3.11 -1.17
C TYR A 94 -10.03 -3.97 -0.11
N LEU A 95 -11.17 -3.53 0.41
CA LEU A 95 -11.90 -4.30 1.41
C LEU A 95 -12.36 -5.65 0.85
N LYS A 96 -12.78 -5.71 -0.42
CA LYS A 96 -13.10 -6.96 -1.11
C LYS A 96 -11.91 -7.93 -1.06
N TYR A 97 -10.73 -7.50 -1.48
CA TYR A 97 -9.55 -8.37 -1.49
C TYR A 97 -9.03 -8.69 -0.08
N ALA A 98 -9.13 -7.75 0.86
CA ALA A 98 -8.78 -8.02 2.26
C ALA A 98 -9.67 -9.10 2.88
N LYS A 99 -10.99 -9.06 2.61
CA LYS A 99 -11.92 -10.13 3.03
C LYS A 99 -11.62 -11.46 2.35
N GLN A 100 -11.28 -11.44 1.06
CA GLN A 100 -10.87 -12.64 0.34
C GLN A 100 -9.64 -13.30 1.00
N LEU A 101 -8.64 -12.51 1.41
CA LEU A 101 -7.47 -13.04 2.13
C LEU A 101 -7.85 -13.62 3.50
N VAL A 102 -8.84 -13.02 4.19
CA VAL A 102 -9.38 -13.58 5.44
C VAL A 102 -10.08 -14.92 5.19
N GLU A 103 -10.91 -15.01 4.16
CA GLU A 103 -11.59 -16.26 3.76
C GLU A 103 -10.60 -17.38 3.39
N GLN A 104 -9.44 -17.01 2.84
CA GLN A 104 -8.37 -17.94 2.46
C GLN A 104 -7.48 -18.36 3.65
N GLY A 105 -7.58 -17.68 4.80
CA GLY A 105 -6.70 -17.90 5.96
C GLY A 105 -5.34 -17.17 5.88
N ASP A 106 -5.13 -16.38 4.82
CA ASP A 106 -3.94 -15.57 4.59
C ASP A 106 -3.96 -14.24 5.38
N ALA A 107 -5.11 -13.90 5.95
CA ALA A 107 -5.29 -12.75 6.83
C ALA A 107 -6.31 -13.04 7.93
N TYR A 108 -6.37 -12.19 8.95
CA TYR A 108 -7.32 -12.31 10.06
C TYR A 108 -7.72 -10.94 10.61
N TYR A 109 -8.90 -10.87 11.21
CA TYR A 109 -9.36 -9.67 11.92
C TYR A 109 -8.60 -9.52 13.24
N CYS A 110 -8.23 -8.28 13.55
CA CYS A 110 -7.60 -7.90 14.79
C CYS A 110 -8.40 -6.76 15.43
N PHE A 111 -8.74 -6.94 16.72
CA PHE A 111 -9.50 -6.00 17.52
C PHE A 111 -8.68 -5.40 18.67
N CYS A 112 -7.34 -5.56 18.62
CA CYS A 112 -6.45 -4.99 19.63
C CYS A 112 -6.48 -3.45 19.56
N ASP A 113 -6.65 -2.81 20.70
CA ASP A 113 -6.54 -1.37 20.85
C ASP A 113 -5.07 -0.89 20.85
N LYS A 114 -4.89 0.43 20.82
CA LYS A 114 -3.56 1.06 20.83
C LYS A 114 -2.79 0.77 22.12
N GLU A 115 -3.47 0.79 23.26
CA GLU A 115 -2.86 0.56 24.58
C GLU A 115 -2.20 -0.82 24.67
N ARG A 116 -2.90 -1.87 24.21
CA ARG A 116 -2.34 -3.21 24.10
C ARG A 116 -1.18 -3.29 23.12
N LEU A 117 -1.29 -2.61 21.96
CA LEU A 117 -0.20 -2.63 20.97
C LEU A 117 1.05 -1.92 21.50
N GLU A 118 0.89 -0.88 22.33
CA GLU A 118 1.99 -0.20 23.00
C GLU A 118 2.64 -1.07 24.07
N SER A 119 1.89 -1.92 24.78
CA SER A 119 2.46 -2.85 25.76
C SER A 119 3.33 -3.95 25.16
N LEU A 120 3.27 -4.17 23.83
CA LEU A 120 4.12 -5.11 23.11
C LEU A 120 5.48 -4.52 22.71
N ARG A 121 5.69 -3.21 22.94
CA ARG A 121 6.98 -2.56 22.66
C ARG A 121 8.06 -3.15 23.55
N THR A 122 9.08 -3.72 22.93
CA THR A 122 10.29 -4.16 23.63
C THR A 122 11.47 -3.36 23.10
N SER A 123 12.30 -2.80 23.99
CA SER A 123 13.55 -2.15 23.61
C SER A 123 14.61 -3.23 23.38
N VAL A 124 15.11 -3.37 22.16
CA VAL A 124 15.95 -4.52 21.75
C VAL A 124 17.44 -4.17 21.63
N SER A 125 17.83 -2.90 21.77
CA SER A 125 19.24 -2.48 21.76
C SER A 125 19.60 -1.49 22.88
N GLU A 126 20.87 -1.51 23.33
CA GLU A 126 21.45 -0.50 24.25
C GLU A 126 21.39 0.93 23.67
N ASP A 127 21.26 1.02 22.34
CA ASP A 127 21.15 2.20 21.50
C ASP A 127 19.70 2.66 21.22
N GLY A 128 18.71 2.04 21.87
CA GLY A 128 17.34 2.57 21.97
C GLY A 128 16.43 2.30 20.77
N THR A 129 16.71 1.27 19.96
CA THR A 129 15.79 0.88 18.89
C THR A 129 14.65 0.04 19.46
N ASP A 130 13.47 0.65 19.56
CA ASP A 130 12.23 -0.05 19.92
C ASP A 130 11.72 -0.88 18.73
N ILE A 131 11.48 -2.17 18.97
CA ILE A 131 10.86 -3.06 17.98
C ILE A 131 9.51 -3.51 18.53
N VAL A 132 8.48 -3.43 17.70
CA VAL A 132 7.14 -3.96 18.00
C VAL A 132 6.88 -5.14 17.10
N VAL A 133 7.05 -6.35 17.64
CA VAL A 133 6.61 -7.56 16.96
C VAL A 133 5.19 -7.83 17.41
N TYR A 134 4.24 -7.79 16.47
CA TYR A 134 2.86 -8.14 16.79
C TYR A 134 2.75 -9.64 17.07
N ASP A 135 2.15 -9.98 18.20
CA ASP A 135 2.10 -11.33 18.78
C ASP A 135 1.03 -12.25 18.16
N LYS A 136 0.40 -11.82 17.06
CA LYS A 136 -0.70 -12.52 16.39
C LYS A 136 -1.88 -12.86 17.32
N HIS A 137 -2.10 -12.09 18.37
CA HIS A 137 -3.09 -12.39 19.40
C HIS A 137 -4.48 -12.73 18.87
N CYS A 138 -4.97 -12.00 17.86
CA CYS A 138 -6.30 -12.22 17.31
C CYS A 138 -6.36 -13.33 16.24
N LEU A 139 -5.25 -13.98 15.88
CA LEU A 139 -5.24 -15.05 14.87
C LEU A 139 -6.06 -16.26 15.34
N GLY A 140 -6.08 -16.54 16.64
CA GLY A 140 -6.80 -17.68 17.23
C GLY A 140 -8.28 -17.44 17.50
N LEU A 141 -8.84 -16.26 17.16
CA LEU A 141 -10.26 -16.00 17.37
C LEU A 141 -11.11 -16.93 16.51
N SER A 142 -12.12 -17.54 17.12
CA SER A 142 -13.15 -18.29 16.41
C SER A 142 -13.97 -17.37 15.51
N ARG A 143 -14.66 -17.97 14.54
CA ARG A 143 -15.56 -17.24 13.65
C ARG A 143 -16.66 -16.53 14.43
N GLU A 144 -17.20 -17.19 15.45
CA GLU A 144 -18.24 -16.67 16.33
C GLU A 144 -17.76 -15.44 17.12
N GLU A 145 -16.52 -15.46 17.64
CA GLU A 145 -15.93 -14.31 18.32
C GLU A 145 -15.69 -13.13 17.37
N VAL A 146 -15.23 -13.40 16.15
CA VAL A 146 -15.06 -12.36 15.12
C VAL A 146 -16.42 -11.74 14.77
N GLU A 147 -17.44 -12.56 14.50
CA GLU A 147 -18.79 -12.08 14.18
C GLU A 147 -19.41 -11.28 15.33
N ALA A 148 -19.23 -11.73 16.58
CA ALA A 148 -19.69 -11.00 17.76
C ALA A 148 -18.98 -9.64 17.92
N ASN A 149 -17.65 -9.59 17.72
CA ASN A 149 -16.89 -8.34 17.80
C ASN A 149 -17.26 -7.35 16.68
N LEU A 150 -17.51 -7.84 15.46
CA LEU A 150 -18.00 -7.03 14.34
C LEU A 150 -19.41 -6.50 14.61
N ALA A 151 -20.32 -7.35 15.09
CA ALA A 151 -21.68 -6.95 15.44
C ALA A 151 -21.72 -5.92 16.59
N ALA A 152 -20.76 -5.99 17.51
CA ALA A 152 -20.58 -5.02 18.59
C ALA A 152 -19.95 -3.69 18.12
N GLY A 153 -19.56 -3.57 16.85
CA GLY A 153 -18.96 -2.35 16.30
C GLY A 153 -17.57 -2.03 16.86
N LYS A 154 -16.84 -3.03 17.38
CA LYS A 154 -15.47 -2.81 17.87
C LYS A 154 -14.57 -2.34 16.71
N PRO A 155 -13.70 -1.34 16.92
CA PRO A 155 -12.69 -0.98 15.92
C PRO A 155 -11.83 -2.19 15.56
N TRP A 156 -11.50 -2.33 14.29
CA TRP A 156 -10.76 -3.48 13.80
C TRP A 156 -9.83 -3.12 12.64
N VAL A 157 -8.82 -3.97 12.45
CA VAL A 157 -7.96 -4.00 11.26
C VAL A 157 -7.87 -5.43 10.74
N ILE A 158 -7.47 -5.60 9.48
CA ILE A 158 -7.12 -6.91 8.92
C ILE A 158 -5.59 -7.00 8.87
N ARG A 159 -5.03 -8.06 9.44
CA ARG A 159 -3.58 -8.32 9.45
C ARG A 159 -3.25 -9.51 8.56
N LEU A 160 -2.16 -9.43 7.81
CA LEU A 160 -1.62 -10.57 7.07
C LEU A 160 -1.14 -11.64 8.05
N ASN A 161 -1.43 -12.91 7.73
CA ASN A 161 -0.95 -14.06 8.46
C ASN A 161 0.42 -14.50 7.90
N VAL A 162 1.45 -13.68 8.15
CA VAL A 162 2.82 -13.98 7.73
C VAL A 162 3.36 -15.15 8.56
N PRO A 163 3.86 -16.26 7.99
CA PRO A 163 4.41 -17.39 8.74
C PRO A 163 5.53 -16.97 9.73
N ASN A 164 5.61 -17.65 10.88
CA ASN A 164 6.67 -17.37 11.86
C ASN A 164 8.04 -17.93 11.43
N GLU A 165 8.02 -18.95 10.58
CA GLU A 165 9.19 -19.65 10.05
C GLU A 165 9.00 -19.86 8.55
N GLY A 166 10.11 -19.94 7.83
CA GLY A 166 10.14 -20.12 6.38
C GLY A 166 11.14 -19.19 5.71
N GLU A 167 11.31 -19.38 4.40
CA GLU A 167 12.17 -18.55 3.56
C GLU A 167 11.35 -17.99 2.39
N THR A 168 11.55 -16.73 2.07
CA THR A 168 11.01 -16.10 0.86
C THR A 168 12.19 -15.67 -0.02
N THR A 169 12.27 -16.23 -1.23
CA THR A 169 13.31 -15.91 -2.22
C THR A 169 12.70 -15.22 -3.44
N PHE A 170 13.51 -14.43 -4.14
CA PHE A 170 13.14 -13.71 -5.36
C PHE A 170 14.17 -14.00 -6.46
N HIS A 171 13.73 -14.08 -7.72
CA HIS A 171 14.57 -14.39 -8.90
C HIS A 171 14.57 -13.24 -9.89
#